data_AF-A0AAF0WV79-F1
#
_entry.id   AF-A0AAF0WV79-F1
#
_cell.length_a   1.000
_cell.length_b   1.000
_cell.length_c   1.000
_cell.angle_alpha   90.00
_cell.angle_beta   90.00
_cell.angle_gamma   90.00
#
_symmetry.space_group_name_H-M   'P 1'
#
loop_
_entity.id
_entity.type
_entity.pdbx_description
1 polymer ?
#
loop_
_entity_poly.entity_id
_entity_poly.type
_entity_poly.pdbx_seq_one_letter_code
_entity_poly.pdbx_strand_id
1 'polypeptide(L)'
;MILTLATIASGHLVIASGFPGNLCLGSVLVGVCYGSQWSLMPTITSEIFGMLHLGTIFNTIDVASPIGFYIMYVRVAVYIYDKKASGQRTCYGTHCFILSYCIFAVVSLFSSLVALILFFRTKRFYTMVLLTRIQHSSRG
;
A
#
# COMPACT_ATOMS: atom_id res chain seq x y z
N MET A 1 -3.32 5.16 6.83
CA MET A 1 -2.63 4.76 5.58
C MET A 1 -1.11 4.81 5.67
N ILE A 2 -0.47 5.88 6.18
CA ILE A 2 1.00 5.94 6.28
C ILE A 2 1.56 4.84 7.19
N LEU A 3 1.04 4.74 8.42
CA LEU A 3 1.46 3.73 9.39
C LEU A 3 1.30 2.31 8.83
N THR A 4 0.16 2.03 8.18
CA THR A 4 -0.13 0.73 7.60
C THR A 4 0.76 0.39 6.40
N LEU A 5 1.18 1.39 5.60
CA LEU A 5 2.14 1.18 4.50
C LEU A 5 3.55 0.92 5.03
N ALA A 6 3.96 1.61 6.09
CA ALA A 6 5.25 1.39 6.74
C ALA A 6 5.32 -0.01 7.39
N THR A 7 4.25 -0.46 8.05
CA THR A 7 4.19 -1.82 8.59
C THR A 7 4.17 -2.87 7.49
N ILE A 8 3.44 -2.65 6.39
CA ILE A 8 3.48 -3.54 5.21
C ILE A 8 4.91 -3.63 4.66
N ALA A 9 5.63 -2.52 4.53
CA ALA A 9 7.03 -2.54 4.10
C ALA A 9 7.92 -3.36 5.05
N SER A 10 7.74 -3.20 6.37
CA SER A 10 8.46 -4.02 7.35
C SER A 10 8.11 -5.51 7.26
N GLY A 11 6.86 -5.85 6.97
CA GLY A 11 6.43 -7.24 6.77
C GLY A 11 7.11 -7.89 5.56
N HIS A 12 7.27 -7.14 4.46
CA HIS A 12 8.04 -7.62 3.30
C HIS A 12 9.53 -7.84 3.64
N LEU A 13 10.15 -6.96 4.44
CA LEU A 13 11.53 -7.12 4.92
C LEU A 13 11.70 -8.34 5.85
N VAL A 14 10.71 -8.59 6.71
CA VAL A 14 10.69 -9.76 7.59
C VAL A 14 10.64 -11.05 6.77
N ILE A 15 9.79 -11.10 5.73
CA ILE A 15 9.74 -12.25 4.81
C ILE A 15 11.07 -12.41 4.05
N ALA A 16 11.72 -11.31 3.68
CA ALA A 16 13.02 -11.33 3.03
C ALA A 16 14.15 -11.86 3.94
N SER A 17 14.07 -11.69 5.26
CA SER A 17 15.13 -12.04 6.21
C SER A 17 15.39 -13.55 6.38
N GLY A 18 14.50 -14.40 5.88
CA GLY A 18 14.75 -15.85 5.75
C GLY A 18 14.83 -16.69 7.04
N PHE A 19 14.51 -16.13 8.22
CA PHE A 19 14.54 -16.88 9.49
C PHE A 19 13.33 -17.83 9.65
N PRO A 20 13.41 -18.89 10.47
CA PRO A 20 12.30 -19.83 10.65
C PRO A 20 11.04 -19.14 11.21
N GLY A 21 9.89 -19.31 10.53
CA GLY A 21 8.62 -18.69 10.91
C GLY A 21 8.40 -17.26 10.36
N ASN A 22 9.35 -16.71 9.60
CA ASN A 22 9.26 -15.37 9.03
C ASN A 22 8.06 -15.16 8.08
N LEU A 23 7.69 -16.19 7.32
CA LEU A 23 6.55 -16.18 6.40
C LEU A 23 5.25 -16.00 7.17
N CYS A 24 5.05 -16.74 8.28
CA CYS A 24 3.85 -16.63 9.09
C CYS A 24 3.75 -15.23 9.73
N LEU A 25 4.83 -14.77 10.37
CA LEU A 25 4.88 -13.45 11.00
C LEU A 25 4.66 -12.32 9.98
N GLY A 26 5.36 -12.38 8.85
CA GLY A 26 5.26 -11.37 7.79
C GLY A 26 3.87 -11.34 7.14
N SER A 27 3.30 -12.50 6.80
CA SER A 27 1.96 -12.58 6.21
C SER A 27 0.87 -12.10 7.15
N VAL A 28 0.96 -12.38 8.46
CA VAL A 28 0.00 -11.86 9.45
C VAL A 28 0.11 -10.34 9.53
N LEU A 29 1.33 -9.80 9.61
CA LEU A 29 1.55 -8.34 9.68
C LEU A 29 1.00 -7.62 8.44
N VAL A 30 1.32 -8.14 7.25
CA VAL A 30 0.83 -7.58 5.98
C VAL A 30 -0.68 -7.73 5.88
N GLY A 31 -1.23 -8.91 6.23
CA GLY A 31 -2.66 -9.20 6.13
C GLY A 31 -3.53 -8.28 7.00
N VAL A 32 -3.15 -8.07 8.27
CA VAL A 32 -3.89 -7.18 9.17
C VAL A 32 -3.87 -5.74 8.65
N CYS A 33 -2.70 -5.23 8.26
CA CYS A 33 -2.59 -3.86 7.77
C CYS A 33 -3.27 -3.66 6.42
N TYR A 34 -3.20 -4.63 5.52
CA TYR A 34 -3.89 -4.59 4.23
C TYR A 34 -5.42 -4.63 4.42
N GLY A 35 -5.92 -5.49 5.30
CA GLY A 35 -7.35 -5.53 5.66
C GLY A 35 -7.85 -4.19 6.20
N SER A 36 -7.05 -3.52 7.04
CA SER A 36 -7.39 -2.18 7.53
C SER A 36 -7.51 -1.15 6.40
N GLN A 37 -6.66 -1.23 5.37
CA GLN A 37 -6.71 -0.32 4.22
C GLN A 37 -7.98 -0.51 3.40
N TRP A 38 -8.40 -1.76 3.17
CA TRP A 38 -9.62 -2.07 2.44
C TRP A 38 -10.88 -1.57 3.15
N SER A 39 -10.90 -1.60 4.49
CA SER A 39 -12.03 -1.07 5.25
C SER A 39 -12.06 0.47 5.27
N LEU A 40 -10.89 1.11 5.31
CA LEU A 40 -10.78 2.57 5.32
C LEU A 40 -11.11 3.21 3.96
N MET A 41 -10.81 2.54 2.85
CA MET A 41 -11.03 3.09 1.50
C MET A 41 -12.49 3.55 1.23
N PRO A 42 -13.51 2.68 1.35
CA PRO A 42 -14.89 3.08 1.09
C PRO A 42 -15.38 4.13 2.10
N THR A 43 -14.91 4.07 3.35
CA THR A 43 -15.21 5.08 4.38
C THR A 43 -14.74 6.46 3.94
N ILE A 44 -13.47 6.59 3.56
CA ILE A 44 -12.87 7.86 3.10
C ILE A 44 -13.54 8.33 1.80
N THR A 45 -13.81 7.43 0.86
CA THR A 45 -14.50 7.77 -0.39
C THR A 45 -15.91 8.31 -0.12
N SER A 46 -16.65 7.72 0.82
CA SER A 46 -17.99 8.17 1.19
C SER A 46 -18.02 9.56 1.84
N GLU A 47 -16.99 9.88 2.63
CA GLU A 47 -16.87 11.17 3.31
C GLU A 47 -16.50 12.29 2.33
N ILE A 48 -15.62 12.01 1.36
CA ILE A 48 -15.14 13.00 0.39
C ILE A 48 -16.15 13.26 -0.73
N PHE A 49 -16.73 12.20 -1.31
CA PHE A 49 -17.57 12.30 -2.51
C PHE A 49 -19.07 12.16 -2.23
N GLY A 50 -19.45 11.81 -1.00
CA GLY A 50 -20.81 11.45 -0.65
C GLY A 50 -21.21 10.06 -1.15
N MET A 51 -22.39 9.60 -0.75
CA MET A 51 -22.84 8.23 -1.03
C MET A 51 -23.48 8.03 -2.42
N LEU A 52 -23.90 9.13 -3.08
CA LEU A 52 -24.74 9.06 -4.28
C LEU A 52 -24.09 8.28 -5.45
N HIS A 53 -22.77 8.42 -5.63
CA HIS A 53 -22.01 7.76 -6.71
C HIS A 53 -20.87 6.89 -6.17
N LEU A 54 -20.96 6.44 -4.91
CA LEU A 54 -19.88 5.71 -4.25
C LEU A 54 -19.50 4.41 -4.99
N GLY A 55 -20.50 3.67 -5.50
CA GLY A 55 -20.27 2.44 -6.24
C GLY A 55 -19.40 2.66 -7.48
N THR A 56 -19.71 3.66 -8.30
CA THR A 56 -18.94 3.96 -9.52
C THR A 56 -17.52 4.43 -9.20
N ILE A 57 -17.36 5.31 -8.21
CA ILE A 57 -16.06 5.83 -7.80
C ILE A 57 -15.18 4.70 -7.23
N PHE A 58 -15.73 3.88 -6.34
CA PHE A 58 -14.99 2.77 -5.75
C PHE A 58 -14.57 1.73 -6.79
N ASN A 59 -15.45 1.35 -7.72
CA ASN A 59 -15.09 0.46 -8.82
C ASN A 59 -13.97 1.05 -9.71
N THR A 60 -14.00 2.36 -9.96
CA THR A 60 -12.95 3.02 -10.74
C THR A 60 -11.60 2.97 -10.02
N ILE A 61 -11.59 3.17 -8.71
CA ILE A 61 -10.39 3.02 -7.87
C ILE A 61 -9.90 1.56 -7.92
N ASP A 62 -10.82 0.60 -7.82
CA ASP A 62 -10.47 -0.81 -7.75
C ASP A 62 -9.89 -1.35 -9.06
N VAL A 63 -10.26 -0.81 -10.22
CA VAL A 63 -9.63 -1.15 -11.52
C VAL A 63 -8.12 -0.88 -11.53
N ALA A 64 -7.61 0.02 -10.69
CA ALA A 64 -6.18 0.22 -10.53
C ALA A 64 -5.48 -1.00 -9.90
N SER A 65 -6.16 -1.78 -9.05
CA SER A 65 -5.62 -2.96 -8.38
C SER A 65 -5.17 -4.06 -9.36
N PRO A 66 -6.00 -4.58 -10.29
CA PRO A 66 -5.57 -5.62 -11.23
C PRO A 66 -4.47 -5.13 -12.18
N ILE A 67 -4.48 -3.85 -12.57
CA ILE A 67 -3.44 -3.26 -13.41
C ILE A 67 -2.10 -3.25 -12.66
N GLY A 68 -2.09 -2.75 -11.43
CA GLY A 68 -0.91 -2.73 -10.58
C GLY A 68 -0.39 -4.13 -10.27
N PHE A 69 -1.28 -5.06 -9.92
CA PHE A 69 -0.95 -6.46 -9.67
C PHE A 69 -0.34 -7.11 -10.91
N TYR A 70 -0.91 -6.91 -12.10
CA TYR A 70 -0.35 -7.48 -13.33
C TYR A 70 1.09 -7.01 -13.59
N ILE A 71 1.34 -5.70 -13.47
CA ILE A 71 2.68 -5.15 -13.70
C ILE A 71 3.66 -5.64 -12.63
N MET A 72 3.31 -5.54 -11.35
CA MET A 72 4.25 -5.84 -10.26
C MET A 72 4.41 -7.35 -10.01
N TYR A 73 3.34 -8.12 -10.09
CA TYR A 73 3.40 -9.56 -9.86
C TYR A 73 3.83 -10.32 -11.12
N VAL A 74 3.06 -10.20 -12.20
CA VAL A 74 3.29 -11.01 -13.42
C VAL A 74 4.56 -10.56 -14.13
N ARG A 75 4.81 -9.26 -14.31
CA ARG A 75 5.99 -8.81 -15.06
C ARG A 75 7.27 -8.78 -14.23
N VAL A 76 7.20 -8.51 -12.93
CA VAL A 76 8.41 -8.39 -12.10
C VAL A 76 8.65 -9.67 -11.29
N ALA A 77 7.72 -10.09 -10.43
CA ALA A 77 7.96 -11.23 -9.56
C ALA A 77 8.11 -12.56 -10.31
N VAL A 78 7.22 -12.85 -11.28
CA VAL A 78 7.30 -14.09 -12.08
C VAL A 78 8.53 -14.07 -12.99
N TYR A 79 8.85 -12.94 -13.64
CA TYR A 79 10.06 -12.84 -14.47
C TYR A 79 11.35 -13.09 -13.68
N ILE A 80 11.46 -12.53 -12.46
CA ILE A 80 12.60 -12.76 -11.58
C ILE A 80 12.69 -14.24 -11.18
N TYR A 81 11.55 -14.86 -10.89
CA TYR A 81 11.46 -16.28 -10.56
C TYR A 81 11.92 -17.16 -11.73
N ASP A 82 11.36 -16.96 -12.93
CA ASP A 82 11.69 -17.71 -14.13
C ASP A 82 13.17 -17.58 -14.49
N LYS A 83 13.73 -16.37 -14.33
CA LYS A 83 15.15 -16.12 -14.56
C LYS A 83 16.03 -16.94 -13.60
N LYS A 84 15.67 -17.03 -12.32
CA LYS A 84 16.39 -17.86 -11.33
C LYS A 84 16.17 -19.36 -11.53
N ALA A 85 14.98 -19.77 -12.00
CA ALA A 85 14.63 -21.16 -12.28
C ALA A 85 15.21 -21.68 -13.61
N SER A 86 15.78 -20.82 -14.46
CA SER A 86 16.37 -21.24 -15.74
C SER A 86 17.54 -22.25 -15.61
N GLY A 87 18.20 -22.33 -14.44
CA GLY A 87 19.28 -23.28 -14.17
C GLY A 87 18.87 -24.57 -13.43
N GLN A 88 17.72 -24.58 -12.75
CA GLN A 88 17.14 -25.73 -12.06
C GLN A 88 15.62 -25.64 -12.23
N ARG A 89 14.99 -26.71 -12.75
CA ARG A 89 13.55 -26.77 -13.10
C ARG A 89 12.58 -26.10 -12.11
N THR A 90 12.96 -25.96 -10.85
CA THR A 90 12.20 -25.29 -9.80
C THR A 90 13.13 -24.70 -8.73
N CYS A 91 12.82 -23.50 -8.21
CA CYS A 91 13.56 -22.83 -7.15
C CYS A 91 12.64 -22.57 -5.95
N TYR A 92 12.90 -23.21 -4.82
CA TYR A 92 12.01 -23.16 -3.65
C TYR A 92 12.62 -22.40 -2.48
N GLY A 93 11.76 -21.68 -1.75
CA GLY A 93 12.11 -21.02 -0.49
C GLY A 93 12.38 -19.52 -0.60
N THR A 94 12.61 -18.92 0.57
CA THR A 94 12.83 -17.48 0.77
C THR A 94 14.01 -16.93 -0.03
N HIS A 95 15.08 -17.71 -0.23
CA HIS A 95 16.24 -17.32 -1.03
C HIS A 95 15.91 -17.06 -2.51
N CYS A 96 14.89 -17.73 -3.05
CA CYS A 96 14.47 -17.50 -4.42
C CYS A 96 13.75 -16.16 -4.57
N PHE A 97 12.80 -15.90 -3.66
CA PHE A 97 11.87 -14.77 -3.71
C PHE A 97 12.35 -13.52 -2.97
N ILE A 98 13.49 -13.57 -2.27
CA ILE A 98 14.02 -12.43 -1.50
C ILE A 98 14.12 -11.14 -2.33
N LEU A 99 14.53 -11.25 -3.60
CA LEU A 99 14.64 -10.11 -4.50
C LEU A 99 13.27 -9.47 -4.78
N SER A 100 12.25 -10.29 -5.03
CA SER A 100 10.88 -9.83 -5.25
C SER A 100 10.31 -9.15 -4.01
N TYR A 101 10.53 -9.72 -2.81
CA TYR A 101 10.12 -9.11 -1.55
C TYR A 101 10.84 -7.78 -1.26
N CYS A 102 12.12 -7.65 -1.60
CA CYS A 102 12.84 -6.38 -1.51
C CYS A 102 12.25 -5.31 -2.43
N ILE A 103 11.87 -5.67 -3.66
CA ILE A 103 11.21 -4.74 -4.59
C ILE A 103 9.88 -4.26 -4.01
N PHE A 104 9.05 -5.19 -3.51
CA PHE A 104 7.77 -4.84 -2.90
C PHE A 104 7.94 -3.96 -1.65
N ALA A 105 9.00 -4.17 -0.87
CA ALA A 105 9.34 -3.31 0.26
C ALA A 105 9.69 -1.88 -0.20
N VAL A 106 10.54 -1.73 -1.24
CA VAL A 106 10.91 -0.41 -1.79
C VAL A 106 9.69 0.31 -2.35
N VAL A 107 8.85 -0.38 -3.11
CA VAL A 107 7.60 0.19 -3.64
C VAL A 107 6.68 0.64 -2.49
N SER A 108 6.54 -0.17 -1.44
CA SER A 108 5.72 0.17 -0.27
C SER A 108 6.27 1.39 0.50
N LEU A 109 7.59 1.50 0.65
CA LEU A 109 8.24 2.67 1.26
C LEU A 109 8.03 3.92 0.42
N PHE A 110 8.15 3.82 -0.90
CA PHE A 110 7.87 4.93 -1.81
C PHE A 110 6.40 5.38 -1.70
N SER A 111 5.45 4.45 -1.69
CA SER A 111 4.04 4.74 -1.46
C SER A 111 3.80 5.42 -0.11
N SER A 112 4.48 4.97 0.96
CA SER A 112 4.41 5.59 2.28
C SER A 112 4.94 7.03 2.26
N LEU A 113 6.05 7.29 1.56
CA LEU A 113 6.62 8.63 1.42
C LEU A 113 5.68 9.57 0.65
N VAL A 114 5.12 9.10 -0.47
CA VAL A 114 4.12 9.86 -1.24
C VAL A 114 2.90 10.17 -0.38
N ALA A 115 2.39 9.18 0.37
CA ALA A 115 1.26 9.37 1.29
C ALA A 115 1.58 10.37 2.40
N LEU A 116 2.82 10.36 2.93
CA LEU A 116 3.29 11.30 3.95
C LEU A 116 3.34 12.74 3.40
N ILE A 117 3.90 12.92 2.20
CA ILE A 117 3.96 14.22 1.52
C ILE A 117 2.55 14.76 1.28
N LEU A 118 1.66 13.93 0.74
CA LEU A 118 0.26 14.28 0.52
C LEU A 118 -0.43 14.64 1.82
N PHE A 119 -0.22 13.85 2.89
CA PHE A 119 -0.78 14.15 4.21
C PHE A 119 -0.35 15.53 4.72
N PHE A 120 0.94 15.87 4.66
CA PHE A 120 1.41 17.19 5.08
C PHE A 120 0.80 18.32 4.24
N ARG A 121 0.66 18.12 2.91
CA ARG A 121 0.01 19.11 2.04
C ARG A 121 -1.46 19.28 2.38
N THR A 122 -2.20 18.19 2.57
CA THR A 122 -3.62 18.22 2.95
C THR A 122 -3.81 18.83 4.33
N LYS A 123 -3.01 18.45 5.33
CA LYS A 123 -3.05 19.04 6.68
C LYS A 123 -2.83 20.55 6.63
N ARG A 124 -1.83 21.00 5.87
CA ARG A 124 -1.52 22.43 5.72
C ARG A 124 -2.68 23.18 5.06
N PHE A 125 -3.23 22.64 3.99
CA PHE A 125 -4.38 23.22 3.30
C PHE A 125 -5.62 23.28 4.20
N TYR A 126 -5.97 22.16 4.84
CA TYR A 126 -7.14 22.07 5.72
C TYR A 126 -7.01 23.00 6.93
N THR A 127 -5.83 23.07 7.55
CA THR A 127 -5.58 23.99 8.68
C THR A 127 -5.72 25.45 8.23
N MET A 128 -5.21 25.83 7.06
CA MET A 128 -5.42 27.19 6.54
C MET A 128 -6.89 27.49 6.28
N VAL A 129 -7.63 26.58 5.62
CA VAL A 129 -9.06 26.79 5.36
C VAL A 129 -9.89 26.85 6.64
N LEU A 130 -9.59 26.00 7.63
CA LEU A 130 -10.28 25.98 8.91
C LEU A 130 -10.05 27.29 9.68
N LEU A 131 -8.81 27.80 9.71
CA LEU A 131 -8.47 29.07 10.35
C LEU A 131 -9.18 30.25 9.68
N THR A 132 -9.21 30.30 8.35
CA THR A 132 -9.96 31.33 7.62
C THR A 132 -11.45 31.28 7.95
N ARG A 133 -12.06 30.08 8.03
CA ARG A 133 -13.47 29.95 8.43
C ARG A 133 -13.73 30.42 9.86
N ILE A 134 -12.86 30.08 10.82
CA ILE A 134 -12.99 30.53 12.21
C ILE A 134 -12.88 32.05 12.30
N GLN A 135 -11.93 32.67 11.60
CA GLN A 135 -11.81 34.13 11.54
C GLN A 135 -13.04 34.81 10.94
N HIS A 136 -13.64 34.21 9.91
CA HIS A 136 -14.85 34.76 9.28
C HIS A 136 -16.09 34.60 10.19
N SER A 137 -16.18 33.52 10.97
CA SER A 137 -17.24 33.31 11.96
C SER A 137 -17.10 34.17 13.23
N SER A 138 -15.89 34.63 13.55
CA SER A 138 -15.63 35.53 14.68
C SER A 138 -15.88 37.01 14.34
N ARG A 139 -16.08 37.34 13.06
CA ARG A 139 -16.26 38.72 12.56
C ARG A 139 -17.71 39.06 12.21
N GLY A 140 -18.62 38.10 12.24
CA GLY A 140 -20.07 38.29 12.11
C GLY A 140 -20.75 38.02 13.44
#